data_AF-A0A246PKI0-F1
#
_entry.id   AF-A0A246PKI0-F1
#
_cell.length_a   1.000
_cell.length_b   1.000
_cell.length_c   1.000
_cell.angle_alpha   90.00
_cell.angle_beta   90.00
_cell.angle_gamma   90.00
#
_symmetry.space_group_name_H-M   'P 1'
#
loop_
_entity.id
_entity.type
_entity.pdbx_description
1 polymer ?
#
loop_
_entity_poly.entity_id
_entity_poly.type
_entity_poly.pdbx_seq_one_letter_code
_entity_poly.pdbx_strand_id
1 'polypeptide(L)'
;MARKNGKNEKALLQSAVAVILKKEGKTYEGWSQAIVNDNCLSLLQGGNPEWRNKMLEEAAMDLIAASVVEEEKKNKTQGQSDTQTRPNQVTQTTQSHK
;
A
#
# COMPACT_ATOMS: atom_id res chain seq x y z
N MET A 1 -30.49 -14.34 -1.04
CA MET A 1 -29.82 -13.18 -0.42
C MET A 1 -29.30 -12.26 -1.52
N ALA A 2 -29.80 -11.03 -1.58
CA ALA A 2 -29.74 -10.14 -2.75
C ALA A 2 -28.34 -9.57 -3.02
N ARG A 3 -27.85 -9.77 -4.24
CA ARG A 3 -26.68 -9.07 -4.82
C ARG A 3 -27.06 -8.54 -6.21
N LYS A 4 -27.90 -7.50 -6.30
CA LYS A 4 -28.21 -6.85 -7.60
C LYS A 4 -28.61 -5.36 -7.54
N ASN A 5 -28.52 -4.69 -6.39
CA ASN A 5 -29.11 -3.33 -6.25
C ASN A 5 -28.15 -2.14 -6.43
N GLY A 6 -26.84 -2.30 -6.27
CA GLY A 6 -25.93 -1.13 -6.26
C GLY A 6 -25.79 -0.35 -7.58
N LYS A 7 -26.06 -0.99 -8.73
CA LYS A 7 -26.02 -0.31 -10.03
C LYS A 7 -27.22 0.62 -10.26
N ASN A 8 -28.37 0.28 -9.67
CA ASN A 8 -29.59 1.09 -9.79
C ASN A 8 -29.53 2.31 -8.87
N GLU A 9 -29.00 2.16 -7.66
CA GLU A 9 -28.89 3.26 -6.70
C GLU A 9 -28.01 4.41 -7.20
N LYS A 10 -26.87 4.09 -7.84
CA LYS A 10 -25.98 5.12 -8.43
C LYS A 10 -26.66 5.90 -9.55
N ALA A 11 -27.45 5.23 -10.39
CA ALA A 11 -28.20 5.87 -11.47
C ALA A 11 -29.35 6.75 -10.93
N LEU A 12 -30.01 6.31 -9.85
CA LEU A 12 -31.05 7.09 -9.17
C LEU A 12 -30.47 8.35 -8.49
N LEU A 13 -29.30 8.25 -7.89
CA LEU A 13 -28.62 9.41 -7.28
C LEU A 13 -28.20 10.44 -8.34
N GLN A 14 -27.61 9.97 -9.46
CA GLN A 14 -27.25 10.88 -10.56
C GLN A 14 -28.48 11.56 -11.18
N SER A 15 -29.59 10.84 -11.36
CA SER A 15 -30.80 11.43 -11.91
C SER A 15 -31.42 12.45 -10.96
N ALA A 16 -31.44 12.18 -9.66
CA ALA A 16 -31.91 13.12 -8.64
C ALA A 16 -31.06 14.41 -8.63
N VAL A 17 -29.73 14.28 -8.66
CA VAL A 17 -28.82 15.42 -8.72
C VAL A 17 -29.02 16.22 -10.00
N ALA A 18 -29.19 15.57 -11.16
CA ALA A 18 -29.46 16.26 -12.42
C ALA A 18 -30.76 17.09 -12.39
N VAL A 19 -31.81 16.59 -11.75
CA VAL A 19 -33.07 17.33 -11.56
C VAL A 19 -32.87 18.55 -10.67
N ILE A 20 -32.11 18.44 -9.59
CA ILE A 20 -31.81 19.55 -8.67
C ILE A 20 -30.99 20.62 -9.41
N LEU A 21 -29.90 20.23 -10.08
CA LEU A 21 -29.04 21.16 -10.79
C LEU A 21 -29.77 21.90 -11.91
N LYS A 22 -30.68 21.21 -12.62
CA LYS A 22 -31.54 21.83 -13.64
C LYS A 22 -32.44 22.92 -13.05
N LYS A 23 -32.97 22.74 -11.84
CA LYS A 23 -33.77 23.78 -11.15
C LYS A 23 -32.93 24.99 -10.74
N GLU A 24 -31.65 24.77 -10.42
CA GLU A 24 -30.69 25.83 -10.09
C GLU A 24 -30.03 26.48 -11.31
N GLY A 25 -30.38 26.07 -12.53
CA GLY A 25 -29.75 26.56 -13.76
C GLY A 25 -28.29 26.13 -13.94
N LYS A 26 -27.84 25.08 -13.24
CA LYS A 26 -26.47 24.56 -13.31
C LYS A 26 -26.41 23.29 -14.16
N THR A 27 -25.28 23.07 -14.82
CA THR A 27 -25.02 21.81 -15.53
C THR A 27 -24.39 20.78 -14.58
N TYR A 28 -24.66 19.50 -14.83
CA TYR A 28 -24.01 18.41 -14.10
C TYR A 28 -22.49 18.46 -14.25
N GLU A 29 -22.00 18.74 -15.46
CA GLU A 29 -20.58 18.85 -15.76
C GLU A 29 -19.91 19.96 -14.93
N GLY A 30 -20.44 21.18 -14.96
CA GLY A 30 -19.89 22.30 -14.21
C GLY A 30 -19.91 22.08 -12.69
N TRP A 31 -21.01 21.53 -12.17
CA TRP A 31 -21.09 21.12 -10.77
C TRP A 31 -20.06 20.05 -10.41
N SER A 32 -19.92 19.01 -11.23
CA SER A 32 -18.99 17.92 -10.97
C SER A 32 -17.53 18.37 -10.97
N GLN A 33 -17.19 19.28 -11.90
CA GLN A 33 -15.85 19.85 -11.98
C GLN A 33 -15.54 20.74 -10.76
N ALA A 34 -16.50 21.53 -10.30
CA ALA A 34 -16.36 22.34 -9.09
C ALA A 34 -16.10 21.46 -7.86
N ILE A 35 -16.90 20.39 -7.68
CA ILE A 35 -16.72 19.44 -6.57
C ILE A 35 -15.33 18.78 -6.59
N VAL A 36 -14.85 18.35 -7.75
CA VAL A 36 -13.51 17.76 -7.86
C VAL A 36 -12.43 18.78 -7.51
N ASN A 37 -12.54 20.01 -8.01
CA ASN A 37 -11.58 21.07 -7.74
C ASN A 37 -11.53 21.43 -6.25
N ASP A 38 -12.68 21.61 -5.60
CA ASP A 38 -12.79 21.93 -4.19
C ASP A 38 -12.16 20.84 -3.31
N ASN A 39 -12.39 19.58 -3.65
CA ASN A 39 -11.77 18.46 -2.95
C ASN A 39 -10.25 18.45 -3.14
N CYS A 40 -9.74 18.63 -4.37
CA CYS A 40 -8.31 18.71 -4.63
C CYS A 40 -7.64 19.87 -3.89
N LEU A 41 -8.27 21.05 -3.88
CA LEU A 41 -7.79 22.22 -3.14
C LEU A 41 -7.77 21.97 -1.63
N SER A 42 -8.85 21.39 -1.08
CA SER A 42 -8.92 21.02 0.34
C SER A 42 -7.79 20.05 0.72
N LEU A 43 -7.50 19.07 -0.14
CA LEU A 43 -6.39 18.14 0.06
C LEU A 43 -5.03 18.85 0.05
N LEU A 44 -4.78 19.74 -0.92
CA LEU A 44 -3.54 20.51 -1.01
C LEU A 44 -3.33 21.44 0.19
N GLN A 45 -4.42 21.99 0.74
CA GLN A 45 -4.39 22.87 1.90
C GLN A 45 -4.33 22.12 3.24
N GLY A 46 -4.37 20.78 3.22
CA GLY A 46 -4.40 19.97 4.44
C GLY A 46 -5.73 20.00 5.19
N GLY A 47 -6.81 20.41 4.53
CA GLY A 47 -8.16 20.54 5.10
C GLY A 47 -8.86 19.21 5.40
N ASN A 48 -8.29 18.07 4.99
CA ASN A 48 -8.81 16.74 5.31
C ASN A 48 -7.76 15.89 6.05
N PRO A 49 -7.58 16.12 7.37
CA PRO A 49 -6.57 15.42 8.16
C PRO A 49 -6.87 13.92 8.30
N GLU A 50 -8.14 13.52 8.36
CA GLU A 50 -8.52 12.09 8.46
C GLU A 50 -8.11 11.31 7.21
N TRP A 51 -8.43 11.83 6.02
CA TRP A 51 -8.01 11.22 4.77
C TRP A 51 -6.49 11.18 4.66
N ARG A 52 -5.82 12.28 5.01
CA ARG A 52 -4.35 12.35 5.01
C ARG A 52 -3.73 11.30 5.92
N ASN A 53 -4.23 11.15 7.15
CA ASN A 53 -3.72 10.17 8.10
C ASN A 53 -3.90 8.74 7.58
N LYS A 54 -5.05 8.44 6.97
CA LYS A 54 -5.29 7.13 6.36
C LYS A 54 -4.31 6.82 5.22
N MET A 55 -4.06 7.78 4.33
CA MET A 55 -3.10 7.60 3.24
C MET A 55 -1.66 7.44 3.74
N LEU A 56 -1.30 8.15 4.82
CA LEU A 56 0.01 8.01 5.44
C LEU A 56 0.17 6.65 6.14
N GLU A 57 -0.88 6.16 6.80
CA GLU A 57 -0.89 4.83 7.42
C GLU A 57 -0.71 3.72 6.38
N GLU A 58 -1.43 3.80 5.25
CA GLU A 58 -1.30 2.86 4.14
C GLU A 58 0.12 2.87 3.55
N ALA A 59 0.66 4.05 3.26
CA ALA A 59 2.02 4.18 2.75
C ALA A 59 3.08 3.68 3.77
N ALA A 60 2.85 3.89 5.07
CA ALA A 60 3.73 3.38 6.11
C ALA A 60 3.69 1.85 6.19
N MET A 61 2.51 1.23 6.07
CA MET A 61 2.37 -0.22 6.02
C MET A 61 3.11 -0.81 4.81
N ASP A 62 2.99 -0.20 3.63
CA ASP A 62 3.69 -0.65 2.43
C ASP A 62 5.22 -0.60 2.62
N LEU A 63 5.73 0.47 3.22
CA LEU A 63 7.16 0.61 3.54
C LEU A 63 7.61 -0.46 4.54
N ILE A 64 6.83 -0.71 5.59
CA ILE A 64 7.13 -1.75 6.58
C ILE A 64 7.12 -3.13 5.92
N ALA A 65 6.11 -3.44 5.11
CA ALA A 65 5.99 -4.72 4.42
C ALA A 65 7.18 -4.96 3.47
N ALA A 66 7.59 -3.95 2.71
CA ALA A 66 8.75 -4.02 1.84
C ALA A 66 10.04 -4.30 2.65
N SER A 67 10.21 -3.62 3.78
CA SER A 67 11.39 -3.80 4.65
C SER A 67 11.45 -5.18 5.30
N VAL A 68 10.32 -5.71 5.80
CA VAL A 68 10.24 -7.07 6.37
C VAL A 68 10.64 -8.13 5.34
N VAL A 69 10.13 -8.00 4.11
CA VAL A 69 10.47 -8.93 3.01
C VAL A 69 11.96 -8.87 2.65
N GLU A 70 12.56 -7.67 2.69
CA GLU A 70 14.00 -7.49 2.46
C GLU A 70 14.85 -8.11 3.58
N GLU A 71 14.46 -7.92 4.84
CA GLU A 71 15.11 -8.56 6.00
C GLU A 71 15.04 -10.08 5.95
N GLU A 72 13.89 -10.66 5.58
CA GLU A 72 13.76 -12.12 5.41
C GLU A 72 14.66 -12.68 4.30
N LYS A 73 14.81 -11.95 3.19
CA LYS A 73 15.75 -12.32 2.11
C LYS A 73 17.19 -12.31 2.59
N LYS A 74 17.57 -11.30 3.37
CA LYS A 74 18.92 -11.17 3.94
C LYS A 74 19.23 -12.29 4.94
N ASN A 75 18.29 -12.61 5.83
CA ASN A 75 18.44 -13.70 6.80
C ASN A 75 18.53 -15.09 6.15
N LYS A 76 17.79 -15.36 5.06
CA LYS A 76 17.94 -16.61 4.30
C LYS A 76 19.30 -16.77 3.63
N THR A 77 19.90 -15.67 3.18
CA THR A 77 21.22 -15.71 2.52
C THR A 77 22.35 -15.90 3.53
N GLN A 78 22.17 -15.42 4.77
CA GLN A 78 23.17 -15.54 5.83
C GLN A 78 23.12 -16.89 6.57
N GLY A 79 21.96 -17.57 6.60
CA GLY A 79 21.79 -18.89 7.22
C GLY A 79 22.35 -20.09 6.42
N GLN A 80 22.82 -19.90 5.19
CA GLN A 80 23.42 -20.98 4.37
C GLN A 80 24.95 -21.04 4.41
N SER A 81 25.63 -20.13 5.12
CA SER A 81 27.10 -20.08 5.12
C SER A 81 27.79 -20.82 6.27
N ASP A 82 27.05 -21.40 7.22
CA ASP A 82 27.64 -22.10 8.39
C ASP A 82 27.39 -23.61 8.40
N THR A 83 27.49 -24.28 7.25
CA THR A 83 27.86 -25.72 7.27
C THR A 83 29.38 -25.82 7.21
N GLN A 84 29.98 -25.65 8.38
CA GLN A 84 31.38 -25.88 8.68
C GLN A 84 31.80 -27.31 8.32
N THR A 85 32.30 -27.52 7.09
CA THR A 85 33.12 -28.70 6.78
C THR A 85 34.55 -28.37 7.13
N ARG A 86 34.90 -28.50 8.43
CA ARG A 86 36.28 -28.45 8.92
C ARG A 86 37.04 -29.64 8.30
N PRO A 87 38.06 -29.47 7.44
CA PRO A 87 38.93 -30.56 7.07
C PRO A 87 39.81 -30.85 8.28
N ASN A 88 39.71 -32.07 8.79
CA ASN A 88 40.49 -32.59 9.90
C ASN A 88 41.99 -32.54 9.50
N GLN A 89 42.76 -31.61 10.06
CA GLN A 89 44.20 -31.58 9.88
C GLN A 89 44.82 -32.73 10.69
N VAL A 90 45.05 -33.86 10.02
CA VAL A 90 45.88 -34.93 10.54
C VAL A 90 47.33 -34.51 10.37
N THR A 91 47.88 -33.84 11.39
CA THR A 91 49.33 -33.66 11.53
C THR A 91 49.93 -35.00 11.96
N GLN A 92 50.46 -35.78 11.02
CA GLN A 92 51.30 -36.92 11.35
C GLN A 92 52.64 -36.40 11.90
N THR A 93 52.74 -36.35 13.22
CA THR A 93 54.02 -36.28 13.93
C THR A 93 54.48 -37.71 14.16
N THR A 94 55.46 -38.18 13.40
CA THR A 94 56.28 -39.32 13.83
C THR A 94 57.71 -38.84 13.99
N GLN A 95 58.01 -38.38 15.20
CA GLN A 95 59.34 -38.58 15.77
C GLN A 95 59.47 -40.07 16.09
N SER A 96 60.53 -40.71 15.59
CA SER A 96 61.09 -41.88 16.25
C SER A 96 62.60 -41.84 16.09
N HIS A 97 63.23 -41.73 17.25
CA HIS A 97 64.66 -41.77 17.47
C HIS A 97 65.13 -43.23 17.41
N LYS A 98 66.17 -43.54 16.62
CA LYS A 98 67.42 -44.15 17.08
C LYS A 98 68.39 -44.34 15.91
#